data_AF-A0AAP5TDV4-F1
#
_entry.id   AF-A0AAP5TDV4-F1
#
_cell.length_a   1.000
_cell.length_b   1.000
_cell.length_c   1.000
_cell.angle_alpha   90.00
_cell.angle_beta   90.00
_cell.angle_gamma   90.00
#
_symmetry.space_group_name_H-M   'P 1'
#
loop_
_entity.id
_entity.type
_entity.pdbx_description
1 polymer ?
#
loop_
_entity_poly.entity_id
_entity_poly.type
_entity_poly.pdbx_seq_one_letter_code
_entity_poly.pdbx_strand_id
1 'polypeptide(L)'
;MNKERLAAFTDAVLAIIMTILVLELEKPKTVNLAGLWALRANFFAYTLSFFWIGLMWTTHHNNWHKVKSVSNATVSYSLVMLFLASFFPYTTSLVASNFNNVTAQALYGVIVLAVSFSNMAISYSLKKVNPAAHFGWLYALPNSSIILDVAIKLVGLIITLTFYAPAMIYAIFIDIFIVGYATRQSSKNQFHLNKI
;
A
#
# COMPACT_ATOMS: atom_id res chain seq x y z
N MET A 1 -17.17 16.08 -9.17
CA MET A 1 -16.92 14.77 -9.83
C MET A 1 -17.76 13.71 -9.16
N ASN A 2 -18.28 12.72 -9.89
CA ASN A 2 -19.04 11.63 -9.30
C ASN A 2 -18.12 10.61 -8.59
N LYS A 3 -18.56 10.02 -7.47
CA LYS A 3 -17.77 9.06 -6.68
C LYS A 3 -17.44 7.79 -7.48
N GLU A 4 -18.38 7.28 -8.27
CA GLU A 4 -18.16 6.07 -9.08
C GLU A 4 -17.07 6.30 -10.13
N ARG A 5 -17.00 7.51 -10.70
CA ARG A 5 -15.95 7.86 -11.67
C ARG A 5 -14.57 7.91 -11.02
N LEU A 6 -14.46 8.49 -9.82
CA LEU A 6 -13.19 8.56 -9.10
C LEU A 6 -12.73 7.17 -8.63
N ALA A 7 -13.65 6.35 -8.14
CA ALA A 7 -13.38 4.97 -7.75
C ALA A 7 -12.90 4.14 -8.94
N ALA A 8 -13.64 4.16 -10.06
CA ALA A 8 -13.28 3.43 -11.27
C ALA A 8 -11.92 3.88 -11.85
N PHE A 9 -11.62 5.18 -11.83
CA PHE A 9 -10.32 5.69 -12.26
C PHE A 9 -9.19 5.19 -11.36
N THR A 10 -9.39 5.22 -10.04
CA THR A 10 -8.41 4.74 -9.06
C THR A 10 -8.15 3.24 -9.24
N ASP A 11 -9.21 2.45 -9.39
CA ASP A 11 -9.11 1.00 -9.62
C ASP A 11 -8.36 0.67 -10.91
N ALA A 12 -8.67 1.39 -12.00
CA ALA A 12 -8.00 1.19 -13.30
C ALA A 12 -6.49 1.49 -13.22
N VAL A 13 -6.10 2.59 -12.59
CA VAL A 13 -4.68 2.97 -12.47
C VAL A 13 -3.93 1.98 -11.57
N LEU A 14 -4.50 1.58 -10.43
CA LEU A 14 -3.87 0.60 -9.54
C LEU A 14 -3.73 -0.77 -10.21
N ALA A 15 -4.72 -1.20 -11.01
CA ALA A 15 -4.63 -2.44 -11.79
C ALA A 15 -3.46 -2.41 -12.77
N ILE A 16 -3.24 -1.30 -13.49
CA ILE A 16 -2.09 -1.13 -14.40
C ILE A 16 -0.77 -1.17 -13.62
N ILE A 17 -0.67 -0.48 -12.49
CA ILE A 17 0.54 -0.48 -11.66
C ILE A 17 0.88 -1.92 -11.20
N MET A 18 -0.12 -2.68 -10.75
CA MET A 18 0.06 -4.06 -10.31
C MET A 18 0.53 -4.98 -11.44
N THR A 19 0.05 -4.78 -12.67
CA THR A 19 0.49 -5.59 -13.82
C THR A 19 1.86 -5.18 -14.34
N ILE A 20 2.27 -3.92 -14.21
CA ILE A 20 3.63 -3.48 -14.57
C ILE A 20 4.68 -4.08 -13.61
N LEU A 21 4.35 -4.30 -12.33
CA LEU A 21 5.29 -4.90 -11.37
C LEU A 21 5.90 -6.23 -11.85
N VAL A 22 5.15 -7.07 -12.56
CA VAL A 22 5.66 -8.35 -13.05
C VAL A 22 6.62 -8.19 -14.22
N LEU A 23 6.49 -7.09 -14.98
CA LEU A 23 7.36 -6.78 -16.12
C LEU A 23 8.77 -6.38 -15.69
N GLU A 24 8.91 -5.89 -14.46
CA GLU A 24 10.18 -5.51 -13.83
C GLU A 24 10.96 -6.72 -13.27
N LEU A 25 10.38 -7.93 -13.27
CA LEU A 25 11.09 -9.11 -12.82
C LEU A 25 12.24 -9.48 -13.78
N GLU A 26 13.45 -9.58 -13.23
CA GLU A 26 14.60 -10.06 -13.98
C GLU A 26 14.40 -11.51 -14.46
N LYS A 27 14.95 -11.81 -15.64
CA LYS A 27 14.99 -13.17 -16.18
C LYS A 27 16.25 -13.90 -15.69
N PRO A 28 16.17 -15.18 -15.32
CA PRO A 28 17.34 -15.90 -14.86
C PRO A 28 18.33 -16.10 -16.01
N LYS A 29 19.64 -15.98 -15.73
CA LYS A 29 20.70 -16.23 -16.73
C LYS A 29 20.66 -17.65 -17.28
N THR A 30 20.25 -18.61 -16.45
CA THR A 30 20.06 -20.01 -16.82
C THR A 30 18.68 -20.47 -16.36
N VAL A 31 17.91 -21.11 -17.24
CA VAL A 31 16.55 -21.60 -16.95
C VAL A 31 16.62 -22.94 -16.21
N ASN A 32 16.95 -22.88 -14.92
CA ASN A 32 16.95 -24.01 -14.00
C ASN A 32 16.62 -23.52 -12.57
N LEU A 33 16.45 -24.45 -11.62
CA LEU A 33 16.11 -24.12 -10.24
C LEU A 33 17.14 -23.18 -9.58
N ALA A 34 18.44 -23.37 -9.87
CA ALA A 34 19.50 -22.52 -9.33
C ALA A 34 19.41 -21.08 -9.86
N GLY A 35 19.10 -20.90 -11.15
CA GLY A 35 18.88 -19.59 -11.76
C GLY A 35 17.67 -18.86 -11.20
N LEU A 36 16.57 -19.58 -10.92
CA LEU A 36 15.41 -19.01 -10.23
C LEU A 36 15.73 -18.65 -8.77
N TRP A 37 16.48 -19.49 -8.06
CA TRP A 37 16.90 -19.22 -6.69
C TRP A 37 17.83 -18.00 -6.57
N ALA A 38 18.66 -17.76 -7.60
CA ALA A 38 19.47 -16.56 -7.67
C ALA A 38 18.61 -15.28 -7.67
N LEU A 39 17.38 -15.35 -8.19
CA LEU A 39 16.41 -14.25 -8.26
C LEU A 39 15.46 -14.16 -7.05
N ARG A 40 15.73 -14.89 -5.95
CA ARG A 40 14.86 -14.88 -4.75
C ARG A 40 14.54 -13.48 -4.22
N ALA A 41 15.50 -12.54 -4.28
CA ALA A 41 15.29 -11.15 -3.85
C ALA A 41 14.34 -10.39 -4.79
N ASN A 42 14.44 -10.63 -6.10
CA ASN A 42 13.52 -10.10 -7.10
C ASN A 42 12.09 -10.58 -6.83
N PHE A 43 11.89 -11.90 -6.70
CA PHE A 43 10.58 -12.47 -6.41
C PHE A 43 10.02 -12.00 -5.07
N PHE A 44 10.86 -11.85 -4.05
CA PHE A 44 10.46 -11.35 -2.73
C PHE A 44 9.99 -9.89 -2.81
N ALA A 45 10.79 -8.98 -3.37
CA ALA A 45 10.42 -7.58 -3.50
C ALA A 45 9.15 -7.39 -4.33
N TYR A 46 9.04 -8.08 -5.47
CA TYR A 46 7.83 -8.09 -6.30
C TYR A 46 6.60 -8.52 -5.50
N THR A 47 6.70 -9.65 -4.79
CA THR A 47 5.60 -10.23 -4.02
C THR A 47 5.11 -9.26 -2.96
N LEU A 48 6.02 -8.65 -2.20
CA LEU A 48 5.65 -7.68 -1.16
C LEU A 48 4.99 -6.44 -1.74
N SER A 49 5.55 -5.85 -2.79
CA SER A 49 4.95 -4.67 -3.43
C SER A 49 3.58 -4.97 -4.01
N PHE A 50 3.41 -6.13 -4.69
CA PHE A 50 2.12 -6.54 -5.25
C PHE A 50 1.06 -6.70 -4.16
N PHE A 51 1.35 -7.46 -3.11
CA PHE A 51 0.39 -7.70 -2.03
C PHE A 51 0.13 -6.46 -1.17
N TRP A 52 1.14 -5.60 -0.97
CA TRP A 52 0.95 -4.35 -0.25
C TRP A 52 0.01 -3.40 -1.00
N ILE A 53 0.22 -3.20 -2.31
CA ILE A 53 -0.71 -2.43 -3.15
C ILE A 53 -2.10 -3.08 -3.17
N GLY A 54 -2.18 -4.41 -3.28
CA GLY A 54 -3.44 -5.15 -3.26
C GLY A 54 -4.24 -5.00 -1.96
N LEU A 55 -3.56 -5.01 -0.80
CA LEU A 55 -4.18 -4.75 0.50
C LEU A 55 -4.68 -3.31 0.61
N MET A 56 -3.86 -2.36 0.16
CA MET A 56 -4.24 -0.95 0.10
C MET A 56 -5.48 -0.76 -0.79
N TRP A 57 -5.47 -1.34 -1.99
CA TRP A 57 -6.59 -1.31 -2.93
C TRP A 57 -7.86 -1.94 -2.33
N THR A 58 -7.76 -3.12 -1.72
CA THR A 58 -8.90 -3.79 -1.08
C THR A 58 -9.53 -2.89 -0.01
N THR A 59 -8.70 -2.18 0.75
CA THR A 59 -9.18 -1.23 1.75
C THR A 59 -9.90 -0.04 1.10
N HIS A 60 -9.33 0.55 0.05
CA HIS A 60 -9.98 1.61 -0.72
C HIS A 60 -11.33 1.17 -1.29
N HIS A 61 -11.35 0.04 -2.00
CA HIS A 61 -12.53 -0.52 -2.64
C HIS A 61 -13.69 -0.71 -1.65
N ASN A 62 -13.41 -1.34 -0.50
CA ASN A 62 -14.41 -1.57 0.54
C ASN A 62 -14.99 -0.27 1.12
N ASN A 63 -14.22 0.82 1.13
CA ASN A 63 -14.68 2.11 1.65
C ASN A 63 -15.55 2.88 0.64
N TRP A 64 -15.33 2.70 -0.66
CA TRP A 64 -16.14 3.37 -1.69
C TRP A 64 -17.63 3.04 -1.58
N HIS A 65 -17.99 1.84 -1.11
CA HIS A 65 -19.38 1.47 -0.83
C HIS A 65 -20.05 2.35 0.25
N LYS A 66 -19.27 2.94 1.16
CA LYS A 66 -19.76 3.73 2.31
C LYS A 66 -19.74 5.24 2.03
N VAL A 67 -19.06 5.67 0.98
CA VAL A 67 -18.98 7.08 0.56
C VAL A 67 -20.29 7.49 -0.12
N LYS A 68 -20.89 8.61 0.31
CA LYS A 68 -22.06 9.22 -0.36
C LYS A 68 -21.63 10.32 -1.32
N SER A 69 -20.65 11.13 -0.93
CA SER A 69 -20.16 12.26 -1.73
C SER A 69 -18.65 12.43 -1.63
N VAL A 70 -18.04 13.00 -2.68
CA VAL A 70 -16.60 13.29 -2.78
C VAL A 70 -16.39 14.79 -2.94
N SER A 71 -15.33 15.32 -2.33
CA SER A 71 -14.93 16.73 -2.50
C SER A 71 -13.83 16.87 -3.54
N ASN A 72 -13.59 18.10 -4.01
CA ASN A 72 -12.44 18.40 -4.88
C ASN A 72 -11.10 18.08 -4.20
N ALA A 73 -10.99 18.26 -2.88
CA ALA A 73 -9.81 17.87 -2.13
C ALA A 73 -9.57 16.34 -2.18
N THR A 74 -10.64 15.54 -2.06
CA THR A 74 -10.57 14.08 -2.21
C THR A 74 -10.00 13.70 -3.56
N VAL A 75 -10.47 14.35 -4.64
CA VAL A 75 -9.96 14.13 -6.00
C VAL A 75 -8.47 14.44 -6.09
N SER A 76 -8.03 15.61 -5.61
CA SER A 76 -6.63 16.00 -5.65
C SER A 76 -5.73 15.05 -4.88
N TYR A 77 -6.14 14.62 -3.67
CA TYR A 77 -5.38 13.65 -2.88
C TYR A 77 -5.33 12.27 -3.55
N SER A 78 -6.41 11.83 -4.19
CA SER A 78 -6.41 10.60 -4.99
C SER A 78 -5.42 10.69 -6.15
N LEU A 79 -5.33 11.82 -6.86
CA LEU A 79 -4.37 12.01 -7.93
C LEU A 79 -2.91 11.97 -7.43
N VAL A 80 -2.63 12.62 -6.30
CA VAL A 80 -1.29 12.57 -5.66
C VAL A 80 -0.95 11.15 -5.23
N MET A 81 -1.90 10.43 -4.62
CA MET A 81 -1.72 9.03 -4.22
C MET A 81 -1.41 8.15 -5.43
N LEU A 82 -2.16 8.29 -6.53
CA LEU A 82 -1.95 7.52 -7.76
C LEU A 82 -0.60 7.84 -8.42
N PHE A 83 -0.20 9.12 -8.43
CA PHE A 83 1.13 9.52 -8.90
C PHE A 83 2.24 8.85 -8.08
N LEU A 84 2.15 8.88 -6.75
CA LEU A 84 3.13 8.22 -5.88
C LEU A 84 3.12 6.70 -6.05
N ALA A 85 1.93 6.09 -6.16
CA ALA A 85 1.78 4.67 -6.41
C ALA A 85 2.40 4.24 -7.75
N SER A 86 2.42 5.13 -8.76
CA SER A 86 3.03 4.84 -10.07
C SER A 86 4.54 4.63 -10.01
N PHE A 87 5.22 5.04 -8.93
CA PHE A 87 6.64 4.77 -8.72
C PHE A 87 6.94 3.35 -8.24
N PHE A 88 5.93 2.59 -7.80
CA PHE A 88 6.16 1.26 -7.23
C PHE A 88 6.93 0.31 -8.15
N PRO A 89 6.64 0.20 -9.45
CA PRO A 89 7.42 -0.64 -10.35
C PRO A 89 8.91 -0.30 -10.32
N TYR A 90 9.23 0.99 -10.47
CA TYR A 90 10.60 1.47 -10.45
C TYR A 90 11.31 1.22 -9.12
N THR A 91 10.71 1.61 -7.99
CA THR A 91 11.36 1.45 -6.68
C THR A 91 11.47 -0.01 -6.25
N THR A 92 10.51 -0.86 -6.67
CA THR A 92 10.57 -2.31 -6.40
C THR A 92 11.71 -2.95 -7.18
N SER A 93 11.85 -2.59 -8.45
CA SER A 93 12.96 -3.01 -9.32
C SER A 93 14.32 -2.60 -8.74
N LEU A 94 14.45 -1.35 -8.26
CA LEU A 94 15.66 -0.88 -7.58
C LEU A 94 16.02 -1.71 -6.35
N VAL A 95 15.04 -2.01 -5.47
CA VAL A 95 15.25 -2.86 -4.29
C VAL A 95 15.57 -4.29 -4.70
N ALA A 96 14.91 -4.81 -5.72
CA ALA A 96 15.11 -6.17 -6.23
C ALA A 96 16.56 -6.41 -6.68
N SER A 97 17.12 -5.51 -7.50
CA SER A 97 18.50 -5.61 -7.98
C SER A 97 19.54 -5.15 -6.95
N ASN A 98 19.16 -4.32 -5.98
CA ASN A 98 20.08 -3.72 -4.99
C ASN A 98 19.61 -3.95 -3.54
N PHE A 99 19.29 -5.19 -3.19
CA PHE A 99 18.61 -5.55 -1.94
C PHE A 99 19.29 -5.00 -0.67
N ASN A 100 20.62 -4.95 -0.63
CA ASN A 100 21.40 -4.45 0.52
C ASN A 100 21.84 -2.98 0.39
N ASN A 101 21.29 -2.23 -0.56
CA ASN A 101 21.63 -0.82 -0.76
C ASN A 101 20.69 0.09 0.04
N VAL A 102 21.28 0.95 0.89
CA VAL A 102 20.53 1.87 1.75
C VAL A 102 19.65 2.83 0.94
N THR A 103 20.19 3.40 -0.15
CA THR A 103 19.47 4.38 -0.98
C THR A 103 18.26 3.76 -1.67
N ALA A 104 18.40 2.55 -2.23
CA ALA A 104 17.30 1.85 -2.87
C ALA A 104 16.16 1.55 -1.87
N GLN A 105 16.53 1.05 -0.69
CA GLN A 105 15.58 0.72 0.38
C GLN A 105 14.92 1.97 0.96
N ALA A 106 15.67 3.05 1.16
CA ALA A 106 15.15 4.32 1.65
C ALA A 106 14.18 4.97 0.66
N LEU A 107 14.51 4.98 -0.64
CA LEU A 107 13.62 5.51 -1.68
C LEU A 107 12.30 4.73 -1.72
N TYR A 108 12.37 3.40 -1.68
CA TYR A 108 11.19 2.55 -1.58
C TYR A 108 10.34 2.89 -0.34
N GLY A 109 10.97 3.00 0.82
CA GLY A 109 10.30 3.36 2.07
C GLY A 109 9.63 4.73 2.05
N VAL A 110 10.29 5.74 1.47
CA VAL A 110 9.75 7.09 1.32
C VAL A 110 8.51 7.07 0.43
N ILE A 111 8.52 6.34 -0.70
CA ILE A 111 7.35 6.21 -1.58
C ILE A 111 6.20 5.51 -0.86
N VAL A 112 6.46 4.42 -0.14
CA VAL A 112 5.44 3.70 0.63
C VAL A 112 4.81 4.59 1.72
N LEU A 113 5.63 5.36 2.44
CA LEU A 113 5.16 6.33 3.44
C LEU A 113 4.36 7.46 2.79
N ALA A 114 4.81 8.01 1.67
CA ALA A 114 4.11 9.07 0.96
C ALA A 114 2.72 8.61 0.46
N VAL A 115 2.61 7.38 -0.04
CA VAL A 115 1.31 6.77 -0.37
C VAL A 115 0.45 6.60 0.89
N SER A 116 1.03 6.13 1.99
CA SER A 116 0.31 5.96 3.27
C SER A 116 -0.23 7.30 3.80
N PHE A 117 0.55 8.38 3.74
CA PHE A 117 0.09 9.73 4.12
C PHE A 117 -0.96 10.28 3.16
N SER A 118 -0.83 10.03 1.85
CA SER A 118 -1.85 10.43 0.87
C SER A 118 -3.17 9.71 1.14
N ASN A 119 -3.13 8.43 1.50
CA ASN A 119 -4.31 7.69 1.93
C ASN A 119 -4.94 8.30 3.19
N MET A 120 -4.14 8.68 4.19
CA MET A 120 -4.65 9.37 5.37
C MET A 120 -5.35 10.70 5.03
N ALA A 121 -4.80 11.47 4.09
CA ALA A 121 -5.42 12.71 3.61
C ALA A 121 -6.77 12.46 2.89
N ILE A 122 -6.85 11.40 2.07
CA ILE A 122 -8.10 10.95 1.44
C ILE A 122 -9.12 10.57 2.54
N SER A 123 -8.73 9.77 3.53
CA SER A 123 -9.58 9.36 4.65
C SER A 123 -10.16 10.57 5.39
N TYR A 124 -9.30 11.53 5.72
CA TYR A 124 -9.69 12.75 6.41
C TYR A 124 -10.69 13.57 5.57
N SER A 125 -10.41 13.75 4.29
CA SER A 125 -11.29 14.46 3.35
C SER A 125 -12.67 13.80 3.22
N LEU A 126 -12.70 12.46 3.09
CA LEU A 126 -13.94 11.70 3.00
C LEU A 126 -14.77 11.80 4.29
N LYS A 127 -14.14 11.74 5.47
CA LYS A 127 -14.82 11.88 6.76
C LYS A 127 -15.47 13.25 6.93
N LYS A 128 -14.79 14.32 6.53
CA LYS A 128 -15.32 15.69 6.61
C LYS A 128 -16.62 15.85 5.81
N VAL A 129 -16.73 15.15 4.68
CA VAL A 129 -17.85 15.26 3.73
C VAL A 129 -18.93 14.21 4.01
N ASN A 130 -18.58 13.12 4.69
CA ASN A 130 -19.48 12.01 5.03
C ASN A 130 -19.45 11.72 6.55
N PRO A 131 -19.88 12.67 7.41
CA PRO A 131 -19.76 12.53 8.86
C PRO A 131 -20.55 11.36 9.45
N ALA A 132 -21.63 10.93 8.78
CA ALA A 132 -22.46 9.80 9.18
C ALA A 132 -21.96 8.43 8.65
N ALA A 133 -20.87 8.40 7.86
CA ALA A 133 -20.34 7.15 7.31
C ALA A 133 -19.36 6.50 8.29
N HIS A 134 -19.68 5.29 8.74
CA HIS A 134 -18.76 4.44 9.50
C HIS A 134 -17.75 3.78 8.57
N PHE A 135 -16.73 4.55 8.18
CA PHE A 135 -15.58 4.02 7.43
C PHE A 135 -14.95 2.83 8.14
N GLY A 136 -14.40 1.88 7.37
CA GLY A 136 -13.69 0.75 7.94
C GLY A 136 -12.53 1.18 8.83
N TRP A 137 -12.06 0.26 9.67
CA TRP A 137 -11.05 0.45 10.69
C TRP A 137 -9.77 1.19 10.23
N LEU A 138 -9.35 1.03 8.96
CA LEU A 138 -8.17 1.73 8.41
C LEU A 138 -8.39 3.23 8.08
N TYR A 139 -9.63 3.72 8.13
CA TYR A 139 -10.01 5.08 7.69
C TYR A 139 -10.62 5.94 8.82
N ALA A 140 -10.77 5.40 10.03
CA ALA A 140 -11.14 6.15 11.23
C ALA A 140 -9.88 6.69 11.94
N LEU A 141 -9.66 8.01 11.96
CA LEU A 141 -8.65 8.66 12.81
C LEU A 141 -9.07 8.66 14.30
N PRO A 142 -8.14 8.53 15.29
CA PRO A 142 -6.88 7.80 15.31
C PRO A 142 -7.13 6.41 15.90
N ASN A 143 -7.42 5.45 15.05
CA ASN A 143 -7.43 4.06 15.43
C ASN A 143 -5.97 3.58 15.58
N SER A 144 -5.67 2.79 16.63
CA SER A 144 -4.32 2.39 17.05
C SER A 144 -3.48 1.77 15.92
N SER A 145 -4.12 1.31 14.87
CA SER A 145 -3.46 0.57 13.81
C SER A 145 -3.04 1.37 12.60
N ILE A 146 -3.60 2.56 12.37
CA ILE A 146 -2.98 3.50 11.43
C ILE A 146 -1.66 4.00 12.05
N ILE A 147 -1.66 4.23 13.37
CA ILE A 147 -0.45 4.61 14.11
C ILE A 147 0.56 3.46 14.03
N LEU A 148 0.13 2.22 14.25
CA LEU A 148 1.00 1.04 14.16
C LEU A 148 1.60 0.86 12.74
N ASP A 149 0.78 0.96 11.70
CA ASP A 149 1.19 0.90 10.29
C ASP A 149 2.28 1.93 9.97
N VAL A 150 2.04 3.20 10.33
CA VAL A 150 3.02 4.28 10.11
C VAL A 150 4.27 4.07 10.98
N ALA A 151 4.11 3.65 12.23
CA ALA A 151 5.23 3.40 13.13
C ALA A 151 6.14 2.28 12.62
N ILE A 152 5.58 1.18 12.12
CA ILE A 152 6.36 0.07 11.53
C ILE A 152 7.21 0.57 10.36
N LYS A 153 6.61 1.36 9.46
CA LYS A 153 7.30 1.93 8.30
C LYS A 153 8.38 2.93 8.69
N LEU A 154 8.10 3.80 9.65
CA LEU A 154 9.09 4.78 10.16
C LEU A 154 10.26 4.09 10.85
N VAL A 155 9.99 3.10 11.71
CA VAL A 155 11.03 2.30 12.36
C VAL A 155 11.86 1.55 11.32
N GLY A 156 11.22 0.91 10.34
CA GLY A 156 11.89 0.26 9.22
C GLY A 156 12.83 1.21 8.46
N LEU A 157 12.34 2.40 8.14
CA LEU A 157 13.12 3.43 7.45
C LEU A 157 14.31 3.91 8.29
N ILE A 158 14.11 4.17 9.59
CA ILE A 158 15.18 4.59 10.50
C ILE A 158 16.27 3.52 10.58
N ILE A 159 15.89 2.24 10.72
CA ILE A 159 16.86 1.13 10.78
C ILE A 159 17.60 1.00 9.44
N THR A 160 16.91 1.16 8.31
CA THR A 160 17.53 1.18 6.97
C THR A 160 18.60 2.25 6.84
N LEU A 161 18.34 3.46 7.34
CA LEU A 161 19.27 4.59 7.24
C LEU A 161 20.47 4.50 8.20
N THR A 162 20.40 3.66 9.24
CA THR A 162 21.37 3.66 10.34
C THR A 162 22.18 2.37 10.45
N PHE A 163 21.54 1.21 10.36
CA PHE A 163 22.17 -0.06 10.75
C PHE A 163 22.03 -1.17 9.71
N TYR A 164 20.88 -1.27 9.01
CA TYR A 164 20.58 -2.45 8.19
C TYR A 164 19.70 -2.11 6.99
N ALA A 165 20.30 -2.01 5.79
CA ALA A 165 19.61 -1.56 4.58
C ALA A 165 18.29 -2.28 4.29
N PRO A 166 18.19 -3.63 4.34
CA PRO A 166 16.93 -4.34 4.06
C PRO A 166 15.83 -4.20 5.12
N ALA A 167 16.03 -3.43 6.19
CA ALA A 167 15.03 -3.29 7.25
C ALA A 167 13.68 -2.77 6.72
N MET A 168 13.69 -1.85 5.74
CA MET A 168 12.48 -1.29 5.16
C MET A 168 11.60 -2.35 4.51
N ILE A 169 12.15 -3.20 3.64
CA ILE A 169 11.36 -4.24 2.97
C ILE A 169 10.82 -5.29 3.97
N TYR A 170 11.56 -5.60 5.04
CA TYR A 170 11.06 -6.46 6.11
C TYR A 170 9.98 -5.78 6.96
N ALA A 171 10.06 -4.48 7.19
CA ALA A 171 9.00 -3.72 7.83
C ALA A 171 7.70 -3.78 7.01
N ILE A 172 7.78 -3.69 5.68
CA ILE A 172 6.62 -3.87 4.80
C ILE A 172 6.06 -5.29 4.86
N PHE A 173 6.91 -6.31 4.92
CA PHE A 173 6.46 -7.69 5.12
C PHE A 173 5.64 -7.83 6.42
N ILE A 174 6.12 -7.27 7.54
CA ILE A 174 5.43 -7.29 8.83
C ILE A 174 4.10 -6.51 8.75
N ASP A 175 4.12 -5.33 8.12
CA ASP A 175 2.95 -4.47 7.93
C ASP A 175 1.81 -5.18 7.20
N ILE A 176 2.11 -5.92 6.13
CA ILE A 176 1.13 -6.72 5.35
C ILE A 176 0.35 -7.68 6.26
N PHE A 177 1.02 -8.38 7.19
CA PHE A 177 0.34 -9.32 8.08
C PHE A 177 -0.52 -8.61 9.13
N ILE A 178 -0.01 -7.53 9.72
CA ILE A 178 -0.72 -6.79 10.77
C ILE A 178 -1.96 -6.10 10.20
N VAL A 179 -1.79 -5.34 9.11
CA VAL A 179 -2.88 -4.65 8.43
C VAL A 179 -3.85 -5.66 7.81
N GLY A 180 -3.35 -6.74 7.20
CA GLY A 180 -4.17 -7.79 6.61
C GLY A 180 -5.03 -8.52 7.64
N TYR A 181 -4.46 -8.88 8.80
CA TYR A 181 -5.19 -9.51 9.90
C TYR A 181 -6.33 -8.62 10.38
N ALA A 182 -6.04 -7.35 10.58
CA ALA A 182 -7.01 -6.49 11.23
C ALA A 182 -8.05 -5.90 10.27
N THR A 183 -7.73 -5.82 8.97
CA THR A 183 -8.74 -5.62 7.91
C THR A 183 -9.77 -6.77 7.90
N ARG A 184 -9.32 -8.03 8.06
CA ARG A 184 -10.22 -9.20 8.17
C ARG A 184 -11.10 -9.13 9.42
N GLN A 185 -10.54 -8.74 10.56
CA GLN A 185 -11.30 -8.62 11.81
C GLN A 185 -12.40 -7.54 11.70
N SER A 186 -12.08 -6.39 11.09
CA SER A 186 -13.07 -5.33 10.85
C SER A 186 -14.23 -5.81 9.96
N SER A 187 -13.96 -6.61 8.93
CA SER A 187 -15.01 -7.17 8.07
C SER A 187 -15.95 -8.09 8.85
N LYS A 188 -15.40 -9.01 9.67
CA LYS A 188 -16.21 -9.91 10.51
C LYS A 188 -17.12 -9.17 11.49
N ASN A 189 -16.61 -8.13 12.16
CA ASN A 189 -17.39 -7.38 13.13
C ASN A 189 -18.57 -6.61 12.49
N GLN A 190 -18.44 -6.16 11.24
CA GLN A 190 -19.54 -5.53 10.50
C GLN A 190 -20.66 -6.53 10.12
N PHE A 191 -20.31 -7.79 9.84
CA PHE A 191 -21.29 -8.84 9.58
C PHE A 191 -22.12 -9.21 10.83
N HIS A 192 -21.55 -9.09 12.03
CA HIS A 192 -22.27 -9.35 13.28
C HIS A 192 -23.23 -8.20 13.66
N LEU A 193 -22.89 -6.94 13.37
CA LEU A 193 -23.75 -5.79 13.66
C LEU A 193 -24.96 -5.68 12.72
N ASN A 194 -24.87 -6.19 11.48
CA ASN A 194 -26.00 -6.21 10.55
C ASN A 194 -26.98 -7.39 10.78
N LYS A 195 -26.73 -8.25 11.78
CA LYS A 195 -27.60 -9.38 12.16
C LYS A 195 -28.42 -9.13 13.42
N ILE A 196 -28.31 -7.95 14.02
CA ILE A 196 -29.07 -7.49 15.21
C ILE A 196 -29.91 -6.30 14.77
#